data_AF-A0A8A3WSE9-F1
#
_entry.id   AF-A0A8A3WSE9-F1
#
_cell.length_a   1.000
_cell.length_b   1.000
_cell.length_c   1.000
_cell.angle_alpha   90.00
_cell.angle_beta   90.00
_cell.angle_gamma   90.00
#
_symmetry.space_group_name_H-M   'P 1'
#
loop_
_entity.id
_entity.type
_entity.pdbx_description
1 polymer ?
#
loop_
_entity_poly.entity_id
_entity_poly.type
_entity_poly.pdbx_seq_one_letter_code
_entity_poly.pdbx_strand_id
1 'polypeptide(L)'
;LYIVSVAVQMSKEMYRQGNAGIRFAANNMRYRLNNVVQVATQSFLKGIGYQGIGYPSESLFHSMMPSQADAILTGFAEMARNNNYCISPEFGTVAGYYSILTDLPLAPDKPIDAGYFRFCHTCRKCAEACPSQAISFDSEPTWDIPPSSVDPAKATLYSTPGKKVFHTDSPACYSRWIGLHGCARCMGTCVFNT
;
A
#
# COMPACT_ATOMS: atom_id res chain seq x y z
N LEU A 1 4.13 -3.78 23.40
CA LEU A 1 4.74 -3.63 22.07
C LEU A 1 3.85 -2.69 21.27
N TYR A 2 4.43 -1.65 20.68
CA TYR A 2 3.76 -0.58 19.94
C TYR A 2 4.28 -0.53 18.51
N ILE A 3 3.49 0.10 17.63
CA ILE A 3 3.85 0.32 16.22
C ILE A 3 3.83 1.81 15.92
N VAL A 4 4.84 2.26 15.19
CA VAL A 4 4.92 3.58 14.60
C VAL A 4 4.82 3.42 13.09
N SER A 5 3.76 3.98 12.51
CA SER A 5 3.59 4.07 11.06
C SER A 5 4.38 5.25 10.52
N VAL A 6 5.02 5.07 9.36
CA VAL A 6 5.80 6.10 8.67
C VAL A 6 5.33 6.17 7.23
N ALA A 7 4.83 7.34 6.84
CA ALA A 7 4.49 7.63 5.45
C ALA A 7 5.63 8.39 4.77
N VAL A 8 6.01 7.94 3.56
CA VAL A 8 6.94 8.62 2.68
C VAL A 8 6.21 9.01 1.41
N GLN A 9 6.07 10.32 1.19
CA GLN A 9 5.46 10.86 -0.02
C GLN A 9 6.28 10.49 -1.26
N MET A 10 5.58 10.12 -2.33
CA MET A 10 6.18 9.91 -3.64
C MET A 10 5.76 11.03 -4.61
N SER A 11 6.48 11.17 -5.72
CA SER A 11 6.17 12.20 -6.72
C SER A 11 4.87 11.89 -7.48
N LYS A 12 3.84 12.70 -7.22
CA LYS A 12 2.53 12.62 -7.90
C LYS A 12 2.67 12.77 -9.42
N GLU A 13 3.48 13.72 -9.88
CA GLU A 13 3.71 13.97 -11.31
C GLU A 13 4.34 12.77 -12.01
N MET A 14 5.35 12.14 -11.39
CA MET A 14 5.97 10.95 -11.96
C MET A 14 4.96 9.80 -12.02
N TYR A 15 4.06 9.68 -11.04
CA TYR A 15 2.99 8.67 -11.06
C TYR A 15 1.90 8.90 -12.12
N ARG A 16 1.63 10.15 -12.49
CA ARG A 16 0.68 10.48 -13.58
C ARG A 16 1.17 10.03 -14.96
N GLN A 17 2.48 9.84 -15.14
CA GLN A 17 3.09 9.32 -16.38
C GLN A 17 2.87 7.80 -16.58
N GLY A 18 2.20 7.13 -15.63
CA GLY A 18 1.79 5.73 -15.75
C GLY A 18 2.96 4.74 -15.67
N ASN A 19 3.32 4.13 -16.80
CA ASN A 19 4.27 3.01 -16.83
C ASN A 19 5.70 3.41 -17.21
N ALA A 20 5.98 4.70 -17.39
CA ALA A 20 7.31 5.19 -17.71
C ALA A 20 8.36 4.87 -16.61
N GLY A 21 9.63 4.80 -16.99
CA GLY A 21 10.74 4.51 -16.06
C GLY A 21 10.86 5.54 -14.92
N ILE A 22 10.50 6.80 -15.18
CA ILE A 22 10.46 7.86 -14.16
C ILE A 22 9.48 7.54 -13.02
N ARG A 23 8.34 6.91 -13.32
CA ARG A 23 7.40 6.46 -12.27
C ARG A 23 8.01 5.35 -11.42
N PHE A 24 8.79 4.46 -12.02
CA PHE A 24 9.54 3.45 -11.28
C PHE A 24 10.59 4.08 -10.38
N ALA A 25 11.32 5.09 -10.87
CA ALA A 25 12.26 5.83 -10.04
C ALA A 25 11.57 6.49 -8.83
N ALA A 26 10.39 7.09 -9.02
CA ALA A 26 9.59 7.64 -7.92
C ALA A 26 9.22 6.58 -6.87
N ASN A 27 8.79 5.40 -7.32
CA ASN A 27 8.51 4.25 -6.44
C ASN A 27 9.76 3.76 -5.69
N ASN A 28 10.94 3.80 -6.31
CA ASN A 28 12.18 3.38 -5.65
C ASN A 28 12.69 4.41 -4.64
N MET A 29 12.42 5.69 -4.88
CA MET A 29 12.84 6.77 -4.00
C MET A 29 12.31 6.61 -2.57
N ARG A 30 11.06 6.18 -2.39
CA ARG A 30 10.48 5.97 -1.05
C ARG A 30 11.28 4.98 -0.19
N TYR A 31 11.82 3.92 -0.79
CA TYR A 31 12.61 2.92 -0.06
C TYR A 31 13.94 3.50 0.44
N ARG A 32 14.59 4.33 -0.38
CA ARG A 32 15.85 4.99 -0.01
C ARG A 32 15.62 6.02 1.10
N LEU A 33 14.55 6.83 0.98
CA LEU A 33 14.19 7.82 1.98
C LEU A 33 13.80 7.16 3.32
N ASN A 34 13.02 6.09 3.28
CA ASN A 34 12.65 5.36 4.49
C ASN A 34 13.87 4.80 5.23
N ASN A 35 14.92 4.36 4.52
CA ASN A 35 16.13 3.86 5.17
C ASN A 35 16.75 4.91 6.12
N VAL A 36 16.82 6.16 5.66
CA VAL A 36 17.32 7.28 6.47
C VAL A 36 16.42 7.53 7.68
N VAL A 37 15.10 7.59 7.47
CA VAL A 37 14.11 7.81 8.55
C VAL A 37 14.16 6.69 9.58
N GLN A 38 14.25 5.45 9.12
CA GLN A 38 14.31 4.27 9.97
C GLN A 38 15.56 4.28 10.85
N VAL A 39 16.75 4.47 10.26
CA VAL A 39 18.01 4.46 11.02
C VAL A 39 18.07 5.61 12.04
N ALA A 40 17.57 6.79 11.67
CA ALA A 40 17.47 7.92 12.59
C ALA A 40 16.52 7.62 13.75
N THR A 41 15.35 7.05 13.46
CA THR A 41 14.35 6.71 14.48
C THR A 41 14.84 5.61 15.42
N GLN A 42 15.48 4.56 14.87
CA GLN A 42 16.08 3.49 15.68
C GLN A 42 17.21 4.01 16.57
N SER A 43 18.06 4.90 16.05
CA SER A 43 19.11 5.55 16.84
C SER A 43 18.53 6.38 17.98
N PHE A 44 17.45 7.12 17.72
CA PHE A 44 16.73 7.88 18.74
C PHE A 44 16.15 6.95 19.82
N LEU A 45 15.36 5.95 19.43
CA LEU A 45 14.74 4.99 20.36
C LEU A 45 15.78 4.32 21.25
N LYS A 46 16.88 3.85 20.65
CA LYS A 46 18.00 3.28 21.40
C LYS A 46 18.60 4.28 22.38
N GLY A 47 18.77 5.54 21.97
CA GLY A 47 19.31 6.62 22.79
C GLY A 47 18.46 6.93 24.02
N ILE A 48 17.14 6.76 23.94
CA ILE A 48 16.21 6.92 25.07
C ILE A 48 15.91 5.60 25.80
N GLY A 49 16.64 4.52 25.50
CA GLY A 49 16.58 3.25 26.23
C GLY A 49 15.54 2.24 25.74
N TYR A 50 14.96 2.44 24.56
CA TYR A 50 13.94 1.58 23.98
C TYR A 50 14.44 0.84 22.74
N GLN A 51 13.87 -0.33 22.47
CA GLN A 51 14.12 -1.09 21.25
C GLN A 51 13.28 -0.52 20.10
N GLY A 52 13.88 -0.44 18.91
CA GLY A 52 13.22 -0.09 17.67
C GLY A 52 13.55 -1.11 16.59
N ILE A 53 12.59 -1.90 16.16
CA ILE A 53 12.76 -2.91 15.11
C ILE A 53 12.08 -2.40 13.84
N GLY A 54 12.88 -2.12 12.82
CA GLY A 54 12.41 -1.73 11.49
C GLY A 54 12.62 -2.84 10.46
N TYR A 55 12.66 -2.45 9.19
CA TYR A 55 12.86 -3.34 8.05
C TYR A 55 14.33 -3.79 7.99
N PRO A 56 14.61 -5.05 7.65
CA PRO A 56 15.97 -5.51 7.43
C PRO A 56 16.61 -4.74 6.25
N SER A 57 17.85 -4.29 6.41
CA SER A 57 18.56 -3.50 5.40
C SER A 57 18.76 -4.24 4.08
N GLU A 58 18.82 -5.58 4.12
CA GLU A 58 19.01 -6.45 2.95
C GLU A 58 17.70 -6.79 2.24
N SER A 59 16.54 -6.45 2.82
CA SER A 59 15.25 -6.74 2.21
C SER A 59 14.33 -5.52 2.15
N LEU A 60 14.25 -4.92 0.96
CA LEU A 60 13.32 -3.83 0.67
C LEU A 60 11.86 -4.28 0.58
N PHE A 61 11.60 -5.59 0.59
CA PHE A 61 10.28 -6.17 0.29
C PHE A 61 9.67 -6.94 1.46
N HIS A 62 10.45 -7.31 2.48
CA HIS A 62 9.96 -8.10 3.61
C HIS A 62 9.93 -7.24 4.87
N SER A 63 8.71 -6.82 5.21
CA SER A 63 8.40 -6.21 6.50
C SER A 63 8.05 -7.30 7.52
N MET A 64 8.02 -6.91 8.80
CA MET A 64 7.43 -7.70 9.87
C MET A 64 5.89 -7.79 9.76
N MET A 65 5.26 -6.88 9.02
CA MET A 65 3.81 -6.82 8.84
C MET A 65 3.39 -6.08 7.57
N PRO A 66 2.17 -6.32 7.04
CA PRO A 66 1.66 -5.57 5.90
C PRO A 66 1.49 -4.09 6.25
N SER A 67 2.31 -3.20 5.67
CA SER A 67 2.33 -1.78 6.03
C SER A 67 1.01 -1.05 5.75
N GLN A 68 0.22 -1.54 4.80
CA GLN A 68 -1.13 -1.02 4.54
C GLN A 68 -2.07 -1.22 5.74
N ALA A 69 -1.97 -2.37 6.41
CA ALA A 69 -2.79 -2.65 7.59
C ALA A 69 -2.41 -1.72 8.74
N ASP A 70 -1.11 -1.47 8.95
CA ASP A 70 -0.70 -0.50 9.96
C ASP A 70 -1.17 0.92 9.63
N ALA A 71 -1.04 1.35 8.37
CA ALA A 71 -1.40 2.71 7.97
C ALA A 71 -2.90 2.97 8.15
N ILE A 72 -3.73 1.95 7.96
CA ILE A 72 -5.17 2.03 8.22
C ILE A 72 -5.46 2.08 9.73
N LEU A 73 -4.84 1.18 10.50
CA LEU A 73 -5.11 1.07 11.94
C LEU A 73 -4.57 2.26 12.75
N THR A 74 -3.50 2.90 12.27
CA THR A 74 -2.89 4.10 12.86
C THR A 74 -3.51 5.40 12.37
N GLY A 75 -4.49 5.34 11.45
CA GLY A 75 -5.19 6.53 10.97
C GLY A 75 -4.46 7.33 9.90
N PHE A 76 -3.35 6.83 9.36
CA PHE A 76 -2.63 7.48 8.25
C PHE A 76 -3.39 7.41 6.91
N ALA A 77 -4.19 6.37 6.71
CA ALA A 77 -4.85 6.14 5.43
C ALA A 77 -6.13 5.31 5.57
N GLU A 78 -6.92 5.27 4.51
CA GLU A 78 -8.00 4.30 4.33
C GLU A 78 -7.70 3.30 3.23
N MET A 79 -8.43 2.19 3.27
CA MET A 79 -8.44 1.21 2.20
C MET A 79 -8.97 1.79 0.88
N ALA A 80 -8.45 1.27 -0.24
CA ALA A 80 -8.87 1.64 -1.59
C ALA A 80 -9.39 0.43 -2.39
N ARG A 81 -10.13 0.70 -3.48
CA ARG A 81 -10.62 -0.34 -4.41
C ARG A 81 -9.53 -1.25 -4.97
N ASN A 82 -8.35 -0.71 -5.26
CA ASN A 82 -7.27 -1.51 -5.85
C ASN A 82 -6.61 -2.46 -4.85
N ASN A 83 -6.96 -2.37 -3.55
CA ASN A 83 -6.57 -3.24 -2.43
C ASN A 83 -5.06 -3.57 -2.27
N ASN A 84 -4.22 -2.93 -3.07
CA ASN A 84 -2.77 -3.03 -3.07
C ASN A 84 -2.14 -1.75 -2.49
N TYR A 85 -2.93 -0.69 -2.33
CA TYR A 85 -2.51 0.60 -1.78
C TYR A 85 -3.65 1.22 -0.98
N CYS A 86 -3.30 2.16 -0.10
CA CYS A 86 -4.22 2.95 0.71
C CYS A 86 -4.30 4.39 0.19
N ILE A 87 -5.34 5.11 0.61
CA ILE A 87 -5.53 6.54 0.31
C ILE A 87 -5.31 7.33 1.61
N SER A 88 -4.25 8.14 1.65
CA SER A 88 -4.00 9.08 2.74
C SER A 88 -4.72 10.40 2.48
N PRO A 89 -5.24 11.08 3.52
CA PRO A 89 -5.76 12.44 3.39
C PRO A 89 -4.77 13.45 2.83
N GLU A 90 -3.51 13.37 3.24
CA GLU A 90 -2.45 14.30 2.90
C GLU A 90 -1.81 13.97 1.53
N PHE A 91 -1.55 12.69 1.28
CA PHE A 91 -0.76 12.26 0.14
C PHE A 91 -1.55 11.55 -0.96
N GLY A 92 -2.82 11.25 -0.71
CA GLY A 92 -3.66 10.49 -1.62
C GLY A 92 -3.17 9.06 -1.79
N THR A 93 -3.23 8.55 -3.02
CA THR A 93 -2.75 7.19 -3.35
C THR A 93 -1.23 7.09 -3.53
N VAL A 94 -0.49 8.20 -3.54
CA VAL A 94 0.92 8.24 -3.95
C VAL A 94 1.84 8.42 -2.73
N ALA A 95 1.73 7.47 -1.81
CA ALA A 95 2.58 7.36 -0.62
C ALA A 95 3.09 5.92 -0.42
N GLY A 96 4.26 5.79 0.18
CA GLY A 96 4.78 4.53 0.71
C GLY A 96 4.60 4.49 2.22
N TYR A 97 4.16 3.34 2.74
CA TYR A 97 3.99 3.14 4.17
C TYR A 97 5.00 2.13 4.69
N TYR A 98 5.54 2.45 5.86
CA TYR A 98 6.54 1.67 6.58
C TYR A 98 6.18 1.64 8.06
N SER A 99 6.86 0.78 8.79
CA SER A 99 6.48 0.37 10.15
C SER A 99 7.74 0.22 10.99
N ILE A 100 7.70 0.73 12.22
CA ILE A 100 8.73 0.48 13.24
C ILE A 100 8.03 -0.05 14.48
N LEU A 101 8.45 -1.24 14.94
CA LEU A 101 7.98 -1.80 16.20
C LEU A 101 8.87 -1.31 17.34
N THR A 102 8.26 -0.98 18.47
CA THR A 102 8.98 -0.51 19.65
C THR A 102 8.34 -0.98 20.95
N ASP A 103 9.13 -1.08 22.00
CA ASP A 103 8.66 -1.27 23.37
C ASP A 103 8.40 0.06 24.11
N LEU A 104 8.71 1.21 23.49
CA LEU A 104 8.34 2.53 23.99
C LEU A 104 6.82 2.65 24.16
N PRO A 105 6.31 2.96 25.36
CA PRO A 105 4.89 3.22 25.57
C PRO A 105 4.43 4.46 24.80
N LEU A 106 3.46 4.27 23.89
CA LEU A 106 2.89 5.33 23.05
C LEU A 106 1.37 5.32 23.16
N ALA A 107 0.75 6.49 23.09
CA ALA A 107 -0.70 6.60 22.98
C ALA A 107 -1.12 6.15 21.56
N PRO A 108 -2.04 5.18 21.41
CA PRO A 108 -2.50 4.77 20.08
C PRO A 108 -3.35 5.85 19.41
N ASP A 109 -3.06 6.11 18.13
CA ASP A 109 -3.95 6.85 17.26
C ASP A 109 -5.18 6.01 16.89
N LYS A 110 -6.21 6.69 16.35
CA LYS A 110 -7.45 6.05 15.92
C LYS A 110 -7.49 5.91 14.40
N PRO A 111 -8.09 4.84 13.86
CA PRO A 111 -8.41 4.77 12.44
C PRO A 111 -9.27 5.96 12.01
N ILE A 112 -9.16 6.33 10.73
CA ILE A 112 -9.90 7.45 10.14
C ILE A 112 -11.06 6.96 9.26
N ASP A 113 -12.04 7.85 9.07
CA ASP A 113 -13.11 7.72 8.08
C ASP A 113 -13.35 9.08 7.38
N ALA A 114 -12.46 9.39 6.44
CA ALA A 114 -12.56 10.42 5.40
C ALA A 114 -13.46 10.01 4.21
N GLY A 115 -13.96 8.76 4.16
CA GLY A 115 -14.93 8.30 3.16
C GLY A 115 -14.34 7.87 1.82
N TYR A 116 -13.03 7.60 1.77
CA TYR A 116 -12.36 7.11 0.57
C TYR A 116 -12.86 5.72 0.15
N PHE A 117 -13.03 4.84 1.13
CA PHE A 117 -13.54 3.50 0.84
C PHE A 117 -15.00 3.56 0.33
N ARG A 118 -15.86 4.41 0.91
CA ARG A 118 -17.23 4.65 0.41
C ARG A 118 -17.22 5.18 -1.03
N PHE A 119 -16.37 6.16 -1.33
CA PHE A 119 -16.22 6.71 -2.67
C PHE A 119 -15.79 5.65 -3.69
N CYS A 120 -15.01 4.66 -3.25
CA CYS A 120 -14.58 3.57 -4.10
C CYS A 120 -15.75 2.72 -4.64
N HIS A 121 -16.90 2.61 -3.96
CA HIS A 121 -18.06 1.80 -4.42
C HIS A 121 -18.58 2.22 -5.81
N THR A 122 -18.50 3.52 -6.14
CA THR A 122 -19.04 4.05 -7.41
C THR A 122 -17.97 4.42 -8.44
N CYS A 123 -16.80 4.88 -8.00
CA CYS A 123 -15.78 5.49 -8.87
C CYS A 123 -15.22 4.56 -9.95
N ARG A 124 -14.69 3.38 -9.58
CA ARG A 124 -14.11 2.35 -10.47
C ARG A 124 -13.01 2.77 -11.45
N LYS A 125 -12.59 4.03 -11.50
CA LYS A 125 -11.60 4.57 -12.43
C LYS A 125 -10.27 3.80 -12.45
N CYS A 126 -9.82 3.29 -11.31
CA CYS A 126 -8.60 2.48 -11.23
C CYS A 126 -8.77 1.09 -11.87
N ALA A 127 -9.97 0.51 -11.83
CA ALA A 127 -10.30 -0.75 -12.49
C ALA A 127 -10.34 -0.58 -14.01
N GLU A 128 -11.00 0.47 -14.50
CA GLU A 128 -11.03 0.85 -15.91
C GLU A 128 -9.62 1.05 -16.50
N ALA A 129 -8.74 1.71 -15.74
CA ALA A 129 -7.37 1.95 -16.16
C ALA A 129 -6.46 0.72 -16.10
N CYS A 130 -6.88 -0.36 -15.43
CA CYS A 130 -6.02 -1.51 -15.15
C CYS A 130 -5.72 -2.32 -16.42
N PRO A 131 -4.45 -2.41 -16.86
CA PRO A 131 -4.11 -3.10 -18.11
C PRO A 131 -4.33 -4.62 -18.06
N SER A 132 -4.37 -5.23 -16.88
CA SER A 132 -4.63 -6.66 -16.70
C SER A 132 -6.03 -6.95 -16.16
N GLN A 133 -6.89 -5.94 -16.03
CA GLN A 133 -8.25 -6.09 -15.47
C GLN A 133 -8.27 -6.79 -14.10
N ALA A 134 -7.20 -6.62 -13.31
CA ALA A 134 -7.03 -7.32 -12.04
C ALA A 134 -7.87 -6.75 -10.89
N ILE A 135 -8.46 -5.56 -11.05
CA ILE A 135 -9.18 -4.85 -9.99
C ILE A 135 -10.68 -5.05 -10.19
N SER A 136 -11.39 -5.43 -9.13
CA SER A 136 -12.85 -5.67 -9.16
C SER A 136 -13.65 -4.44 -9.65
N PHE A 137 -14.65 -4.72 -10.48
CA PHE A 137 -15.67 -3.76 -10.93
C PHE A 137 -16.94 -3.80 -10.06
N ASP A 138 -17.00 -4.69 -9.07
CA ASP A 138 -18.19 -4.87 -8.25
C ASP A 138 -18.52 -3.58 -7.49
N SER A 139 -19.81 -3.33 -7.28
CA SER A 139 -20.25 -2.21 -6.44
C SER A 139 -19.88 -2.41 -4.98
N GLU A 140 -19.88 -3.66 -4.50
CA GLU A 140 -19.69 -4.01 -3.10
C GLU A 140 -18.42 -4.85 -2.90
N PRO A 141 -17.68 -4.65 -1.80
CA PRO A 141 -16.57 -5.52 -1.43
C PRO A 141 -17.10 -6.86 -0.90
N THR A 142 -16.25 -7.89 -0.96
CA THR A 142 -16.60 -9.25 -0.53
C THR A 142 -15.59 -9.77 0.50
N TRP A 143 -16.00 -10.77 1.27
CA TRP A 143 -15.12 -11.55 2.15
C TRP A 143 -14.44 -12.71 1.42
N ASP A 144 -15.07 -13.18 0.34
CA ASP A 144 -14.62 -14.33 -0.43
C ASP A 144 -13.58 -13.90 -1.47
N ILE A 145 -12.43 -14.56 -1.47
CA ILE A 145 -11.35 -14.24 -2.39
C ILE A 145 -11.65 -14.91 -3.74
N PRO A 146 -11.87 -14.16 -4.84
CA PRO A 146 -12.19 -14.74 -6.13
C PRO A 146 -11.00 -15.53 -6.70
N PRO A 147 -11.25 -16.57 -7.52
CA PRO A 147 -10.17 -17.24 -8.24
C PRO A 147 -9.45 -16.27 -9.19
N SER A 148 -8.17 -16.50 -9.43
CA SER A 148 -7.40 -15.69 -10.38
C SER A 148 -7.82 -16.01 -11.81
N SER A 149 -7.88 -14.98 -12.65
CA SER A 149 -8.06 -15.10 -14.11
C SER A 149 -6.88 -15.79 -14.81
N VAL A 150 -5.70 -15.82 -14.19
CA VAL A 150 -4.49 -16.45 -14.76
C VAL A 150 -4.58 -17.98 -14.72
N ASP A 151 -5.09 -18.53 -13.62
CA ASP A 151 -5.27 -19.99 -13.43
C ASP A 151 -6.45 -20.24 -12.48
N PRO A 152 -7.68 -20.32 -13.02
CA PRO A 152 -8.89 -20.46 -12.20
C PRO A 152 -8.99 -21.80 -11.46
N ALA A 153 -8.25 -22.82 -11.90
CA ALA A 153 -8.28 -24.15 -11.30
C ALA A 153 -7.40 -24.25 -10.04
N LYS A 154 -6.45 -23.32 -9.86
CA LYS A 154 -5.59 -23.29 -8.67
C LYS A 154 -6.29 -22.64 -7.49
N ALA A 155 -5.96 -23.16 -6.31
CA ALA A 155 -6.42 -22.59 -5.05
C ALA A 155 -5.96 -21.12 -4.91
N THR A 156 -6.87 -20.28 -4.44
CA THR A 156 -6.65 -18.86 -4.21
C THR A 156 -5.74 -18.63 -3.00
N LEU A 157 -4.43 -18.55 -3.22
CA LEU A 157 -3.42 -18.40 -2.15
C LEU A 157 -2.74 -17.03 -2.11
N TYR A 158 -3.16 -16.09 -2.96
CA TYR A 158 -2.50 -14.80 -3.13
C TYR A 158 -3.05 -13.66 -2.24
N SER A 159 -4.09 -13.94 -1.45
CA SER A 159 -4.68 -12.99 -0.49
C SER A 159 -5.00 -13.70 0.82
N THR A 160 -4.85 -13.01 1.94
CA THR A 160 -5.24 -13.53 3.26
C THR A 160 -6.77 -13.42 3.43
N PRO A 161 -7.47 -14.48 3.85
CA PRO A 161 -8.91 -14.44 4.14
C PRO A 161 -9.23 -13.63 5.40
N GLY A 162 -10.51 -13.36 5.64
CA GLY A 162 -10.96 -12.69 6.87
C GLY A 162 -10.99 -11.16 6.80
N LYS A 163 -11.01 -10.59 5.59
CA LYS A 163 -11.16 -9.14 5.37
C LYS A 163 -12.16 -8.86 4.25
N LYS A 164 -13.08 -7.93 4.48
CA LYS A 164 -14.06 -7.49 3.47
C LYS A 164 -13.48 -6.40 2.59
N VAL A 165 -13.05 -6.73 1.38
CA VAL A 165 -12.32 -5.80 0.51
C VAL A 165 -12.72 -5.97 -0.95
N PHE A 166 -12.33 -5.02 -1.80
CA PHE A 166 -12.33 -5.21 -3.25
C PHE A 166 -11.11 -6.04 -3.63
N HIS A 167 -11.22 -7.37 -3.56
CA HIS A 167 -10.10 -8.25 -3.85
C HIS A 167 -9.52 -7.96 -5.24
N THR A 168 -8.21 -7.84 -5.31
CA THR A 168 -7.46 -7.63 -6.55
C THR A 168 -6.78 -8.94 -6.90
N ASP A 169 -6.92 -9.36 -8.15
CA ASP A 169 -6.27 -10.55 -8.72
C ASP A 169 -4.75 -10.30 -8.80
N SER A 170 -4.05 -10.65 -7.71
CA SER A 170 -2.61 -10.41 -7.59
C SER A 170 -1.79 -11.12 -8.68
N PRO A 171 -2.07 -12.37 -9.07
CA PRO A 171 -1.37 -13.01 -10.19
C PRO A 171 -1.55 -12.25 -11.52
N ALA A 172 -2.77 -11.80 -11.85
CA ALA A 172 -3.00 -11.00 -13.06
C ALA A 172 -2.35 -9.61 -12.98
N CYS A 173 -2.33 -9.00 -11.79
CA CYS A 173 -1.60 -7.77 -11.56
C CYS A 173 -0.09 -7.98 -11.76
N TYR A 174 0.45 -9.07 -11.20
CA TYR A 174 1.88 -9.38 -11.23
C TYR A 174 2.37 -9.72 -12.64
N SER A 175 1.61 -10.48 -13.42
CA SER A 175 1.95 -10.82 -14.80
C SER A 175 2.18 -9.58 -15.67
N ARG A 176 1.38 -8.53 -15.45
CA ARG A 176 1.57 -7.25 -16.13
C ARG A 176 2.64 -6.38 -15.47
N TRP A 177 2.82 -6.50 -14.16
CA TRP A 177 3.85 -5.79 -13.42
C TRP A 177 5.26 -6.19 -13.86
N ILE A 178 5.53 -7.49 -14.05
CA ILE A 178 6.83 -8.01 -14.50
C ILE A 178 7.15 -7.65 -15.96
N GLY A 179 6.13 -7.60 -16.83
CA GLY A 179 6.27 -7.22 -18.23
C GLY A 179 6.36 -5.70 -18.44
N LEU A 180 6.35 -4.93 -17.36
CA LEU A 180 6.52 -3.49 -17.34
C LEU A 180 7.66 -3.14 -16.38
N HIS A 181 8.11 -1.89 -16.36
CA HIS A 181 9.06 -1.42 -15.35
C HIS A 181 8.37 -1.23 -13.97
N GLY A 182 7.63 -2.24 -13.50
CA GLY A 182 6.78 -2.24 -12.32
C GLY A 182 5.52 -1.39 -12.47
N CYS A 183 4.37 -1.96 -12.83
CA CYS A 183 3.14 -1.19 -13.02
C CYS A 183 2.65 -0.49 -11.73
N ALA A 184 2.03 0.70 -11.84
CA ALA A 184 1.27 1.33 -10.75
C ALA A 184 0.22 2.32 -11.28
N ARG A 185 -0.35 2.04 -12.46
CA ARG A 185 -1.28 2.94 -13.15
C ARG A 185 -2.52 3.26 -12.29
N CYS A 186 -2.99 2.30 -11.51
CA CYS A 186 -4.11 2.48 -10.58
C CYS A 186 -3.86 3.58 -9.54
N MET A 187 -2.62 3.76 -9.07
CA MET A 187 -2.26 4.85 -8.14
C MET A 187 -2.24 6.18 -8.87
N GLY A 188 -1.62 6.23 -10.06
CA GLY A 188 -1.48 7.45 -10.85
C GLY A 188 -2.79 8.02 -11.39
N THR A 189 -3.74 7.15 -11.76
CA THR A 189 -5.04 7.53 -12.32
C THR A 189 -6.11 7.81 -11.26
N CYS A 190 -5.88 7.42 -10.00
CA CYS A 190 -6.84 7.65 -8.93
C CYS A 190 -7.19 9.15 -8.81
N VAL A 191 -8.47 9.45 -8.57
CA VAL A 191 -8.92 10.84 -8.40
C VAL A 191 -8.33 11.52 -7.17
N PHE A 192 -7.86 10.74 -6.19
CA PHE A 192 -7.16 11.26 -5.01
C PHE A 192 -5.65 11.45 -5.23
N ASN A 193 -5.16 11.21 -6.46
CA ASN A 193 -3.83 11.66 -6.86
C ASN A 193 -3.88 13.10 -7.39
N THR A 194 -4.34 14.04 -6.56
CA THR A 194 -4.35 15.50 -6.82
C THR A 194 -3.12 16.17 -6.25
#